data_AF-A0A523DVM4-F1
#
_entry.id   AF-A0A523DVM4-F1
#
_cell.length_a   1.000
_cell.length_b   1.000
_cell.length_c   1.000
_cell.angle_alpha   90.00
_cell.angle_beta   90.00
_cell.angle_gamma   90.00
#
_symmetry.space_group_name_H-M   'P 1'
#
loop_
_entity.id
_entity.type
_entity.pdbx_description
1 polymer ?
#
loop_
_entity_poly.entity_id
_entity_poly.type
_entity_poly.pdbx_seq_one_letter_code
_entity_poly.pdbx_strand_id
1 'polypeptide(L)' 'MRAFGEENAYRQLVSAMWSAGEVDGWQMTAITAYLLKARGAYKCPGGIITSFLVMTDIRWVE' A
#
# COMPACT_ATOMS: atom_id res chain seq x y z
N MET A 1 5.23 9.76 -0.38
CA MET A 1 4.16 9.93 -1.40
C MET A 1 3.78 11.39 -1.59
N ARG A 2 3.39 12.14 -0.54
CA ARG A 2 2.98 13.54 -0.69
C ARG A 2 4.05 14.44 -1.33
N ALA A 3 5.25 14.52 -0.74
CA ALA A 3 6.35 15.33 -1.28
C ALA A 3 6.69 14.96 -2.73
N PHE A 4 6.87 13.66 -3.01
CA PHE A 4 7.12 13.18 -4.37
C PHE A 4 6.01 13.56 -5.37
N GLY A 5 4.74 13.48 -4.96
CA GLY A 5 3.62 13.86 -5.82
C GLY A 5 3.52 15.37 -6.05
N GLU A 6 3.83 16.19 -5.04
CA GLU A 6 3.87 17.66 -5.15
C GLU A 6 5.04 18.11 -6.06
N GLU A 7 6.23 17.55 -5.87
CA GLU A 7 7.43 17.85 -6.67
C GLU A 7 7.27 17.50 -8.16
N ASN A 8 6.57 16.41 -8.46
CA ASN A 8 6.38 15.93 -9.84
C ASN A 8 5.00 16.31 -10.43
N ALA A 9 4.22 17.16 -9.75
CA ALA A 9 2.86 17.55 -10.14
C ALA A 9 1.88 16.37 -10.39
N TYR A 10 2.09 15.24 -9.71
CA TYR A 10 1.21 14.07 -9.78
C TYR A 10 0.07 14.20 -8.77
N ARG A 11 -0.99 14.90 -9.19
CA ARG A 11 -2.17 15.16 -8.36
C ARG A 11 -2.78 13.88 -7.79
N GLN A 12 -2.77 12.80 -8.56
CA GLN A 12 -3.28 11.47 -8.19
C GLN A 12 -2.60 10.87 -6.97
N LEU A 13 -1.34 11.26 -6.68
CA LEU A 13 -0.59 10.77 -5.51
C LEU A 13 -0.88 11.56 -4.24
N VAL A 14 -1.54 12.73 -4.34
CA VAL A 14 -1.75 13.66 -3.22
C VAL A 14 -3.21 14.01 -2.98
N SER A 15 -4.09 13.72 -3.93
CA SER A 15 -5.54 13.84 -3.79
C SER A 15 -6.19 12.47 -3.65
N ALA A 16 -7.14 12.35 -2.72
CA ALA A 16 -8.02 11.18 -2.67
C ALA A 16 -8.78 11.07 -4.00
N MET A 17 -8.57 9.99 -4.75
CA MET A 17 -9.27 9.76 -6.02
C MET A 17 -10.71 9.30 -5.83
N TRP A 18 -10.97 8.50 -4.80
CA TRP A 18 -12.29 7.99 -4.46
C TRP A 18 -12.42 7.78 -2.95
N SER A 19 -13.65 7.67 -2.46
CA SER A 19 -13.94 7.29 -1.08
C SER A 19 -13.69 5.80 -0.90
N ALA A 20 -12.73 5.43 -0.06
CA ALA A 20 -12.31 4.05 0.15
C ALA A 20 -12.41 3.67 1.63
N GLY A 21 -12.82 2.42 1.88
CA GLY A 21 -12.82 1.79 3.19
C GLY A 21 -11.73 0.72 3.32
N GLU A 22 -11.79 -0.01 4.43
CA GLU A 22 -10.82 -1.07 4.72
C GLU A 22 -10.87 -2.22 3.70
N VAL A 23 -12.07 -2.59 3.24
CA VAL A 23 -12.26 -3.68 2.25
C VAL A 23 -11.55 -3.32 0.94
N ASP A 24 -11.67 -2.08 0.47
CA ASP A 24 -10.98 -1.60 -0.72
C ASP A 24 -9.46 -1.71 -0.55
N GLY A 25 -8.95 -1.38 0.64
CA GLY A 25 -7.55 -1.53 1.00
C GLY A 25 -7.06 -2.97 0.88
N TRP A 26 -7.83 -3.94 1.40
CA TRP A 26 -7.51 -5.36 1.26
C TRP A 26 -7.57 -5.86 -0.18
N GLN A 27 -8.56 -5.41 -0.97
CA GLN A 27 -8.68 -5.79 -2.38
C GLN A 27 -7.48 -5.29 -3.20
N MET A 28 -7.10 -4.01 -3.04
CA MET A 28 -5.94 -3.43 -3.70
C MET A 28 -4.64 -4.13 -3.28
N THR A 29 -4.53 -4.46 -1.99
CA THR A 29 -3.38 -5.20 -1.45
C THR A 29 -3.30 -6.62 -2.03
N ALA A 30 -4.43 -7.32 -2.14
CA ALA A 30 -4.49 -8.66 -2.72
C ALA A 30 -4.10 -8.67 -4.20
N ILE A 31 -4.60 -7.71 -4.99
CA ILE A 31 -4.22 -7.56 -6.40
C ILE A 31 -2.71 -7.26 -6.50
N THR A 32 -2.19 -6.36 -5.68
CA THR A 32 -0.77 -6.01 -5.66
C THR A 32 0.09 -7.22 -5.31
N ALA A 33 -0.28 -7.96 -4.26
CA ALA A 33 0.42 -9.18 -3.84
C ALA A 33 0.42 -10.25 -4.94
N TYR A 34 -0.71 -10.43 -5.64
CA TYR A 34 -0.83 -11.34 -6.77
C TYR A 34 0.11 -10.93 -7.92
N LEU A 35 0.07 -9.66 -8.34
CA LEU A 35 0.91 -9.14 -9.42
C LEU A 35 2.41 -9.26 -9.13
N LEU A 36 2.81 -8.99 -7.88
CA LEU A 36 4.20 -9.05 -7.44
C LEU A 36 4.66 -10.47 -7.06
N LYS A 37 3.79 -11.49 -7.16
CA LYS A 37 4.06 -12.86 -6.67
C LYS A 37 4.59 -12.86 -5.23
N ALA A 38 3.98 -12.03 -4.39
CA ALA A 38 4.43 -11.81 -3.02
C ALA A 38 4.28 -13.06 -2.15
N ARG A 39 5.07 -13.15 -1.08
CA ARG A 39 5.03 -14.21 -0.07
C ARG A 39 3.93 -13.99 0.96
N GLY A 40 3.48 -12.75 1.12
CA GLY A 40 2.37 -12.42 2.00
C GLY A 40 2.04 -10.93 1.98
N ALA A 41 0.97 -10.60 2.69
CA ALA A 41 0.56 -9.23 2.93
C ALA A 41 0.14 -9.05 4.39
N TYR A 42 0.30 -7.84 4.91
CA TYR A 42 0.01 -7.51 6.30
C TYR A 42 -0.63 -6.12 6.40
N LYS A 43 -1.71 -6.00 7.16
CA LYS A 43 -2.27 -4.70 7.53
C LYS A 43 -1.54 -4.20 8.77
N CYS A 44 -0.89 -3.05 8.66
CA CYS A 44 -0.20 -2.45 9.79
C CYS A 44 -1.22 -1.96 10.83
N PRO A 45 -1.10 -2.37 12.10
CA PRO A 45 -1.99 -1.90 13.16
C PRO A 45 -1.64 -0.46 13.57
N GLY A 46 -2.67 0.33 13.87
CA GLY A 46 -2.54 1.66 14.47
C GLY A 46 -2.26 2.81 13.50
N GLY A 47 -2.42 4.04 14.01
CA GLY A 47 -2.18 5.29 13.28
C GLY A 47 -3.44 6.00 12.78
N ILE A 48 -3.25 7.20 12.22
CA ILE A 48 -4.31 8.02 11.59
C ILE A 48 -4.63 7.51 10.18
N ILE A 49 -3.71 6.75 9.58
CA ILE A 49 -3.81 6.21 8.23
C ILE A 49 -3.85 4.69 8.25
N THR A 50 -4.67 4.11 7.38
CA THR A 50 -4.64 2.66 7.12
C THR A 50 -3.50 2.38 6.15
N SER A 51 -2.59 1.47 6.52
CA SER A 51 -1.46 1.07 5.67
C SER A 51 -1.34 -0.45 5.57
N PHE A 52 -0.89 -0.91 4.42
CA PHE A 52 -0.71 -2.31 4.09
C PHE A 52 0.70 -2.54 3.55
N LEU A 53 1.31 -3.66 3.95
CA LEU A 53 2.62 -4.11 3.51
C LEU A 53 2.44 -5.33 2.61
N VAL A 54 3.13 -5.33 1.46
CA VAL A 54 3.28 -6.51 0.60
C VAL A 54 4.71 -7.01 0.72
N MET A 55 4.89 -8.25 1.15
CA MET A 55 6.19 -8.86 1.41
C MET A 55 6.58 -9.75 0.23
N THR A 56 7.53 -9.30 -0.59
CA THR A 56 7.96 -10.04 -1.80
C THR A 56 9.08 -11.03 -1.52
N ASP A 57 9.90 -10.78 -0.51
CA ASP A 57 11.03 -11.62 -0.11
C ASP A 57 11.16 -11.61 1.41
N ILE A 58 11.46 -12.76 2.01
CA ILE A 58 11.61 -12.94 3.46
C ILE A 58 12.86 -13.79 3.68
N ARG A 59 13.84 -13.23 4.38
CA ARG A 59 15.11 -13.88 4.68
C ARG A 59 15.32 -13.97 6.19
N TRP A 60 15.81 -15.11 6.62
CA TRP A 60 16.31 -15.28 7.97
C TRP A 60 17.72 -14.69 8.05
N VAL A 61 18.03 -14.00 9.14
CA VAL A 61 19.39 -13.56 9.46
C VAL A 61 19.98 -14.62 10.37
N GLU A 62 21.12 -15.18 9.97
CA GLU A 62 21.99 -16.01 10.81
C GLU A 62 23.04 -15.16 11.54
#